data_AF-V4QNM8-F1
#
_entry.id   AF-V4QNM8-F1
#
_cell.length_a   1.000
_cell.length_b   1.000
_cell.length_c   1.000
_cell.angle_alpha   90.00
_cell.angle_beta   90.00
_cell.angle_gamma   90.00
#
_symmetry.space_group_name_H-M   'P 1'
#
loop_
_entity.id
_entity.type
_entity.pdbx_description
1 polymer ?
#
loop_
_entity_poly.entity_id
_entity_poly.type
_entity_poly.pdbx_seq_one_letter_code
_entity_poly.pdbx_strand_id
1 'polypeptide(L)'
;MNSSTIIVLATALIVDPKLRLALVVRKRGSAFFMQAGGKIDAGETPFDALQRELREEIGLEITQEQAEYLGEFHAEAVNEAGHQVHSHAFYVEINRPVFAAAEIEQIRWIDPSNVADLPLAPLSKLQLMPIAAQRLAYVEKDHAYRAAIKEAIVEADKGIFISGGKVREWLEELRTNPNALEPEPDIFKK
;
A
#
# COMPACT_ATOMS: atom_id res chain seq x y z
N MET A 1 29.69 -22.49 10.74
CA MET A 1 28.38 -21.84 10.52
C MET A 1 28.69 -20.54 9.80
N ASN A 2 28.30 -20.37 8.54
CA ASN A 2 28.47 -19.08 7.87
C ASN A 2 27.51 -18.10 8.53
N SER A 3 28.05 -17.06 9.19
CA SER A 3 27.25 -15.96 9.71
C SER A 3 26.69 -15.18 8.52
N SER A 4 25.39 -15.27 8.28
CA SER A 4 24.73 -14.39 7.30
C SER A 4 24.84 -12.94 7.77
N THR A 5 25.39 -12.08 6.93
CA THR A 5 25.41 -10.63 7.16
C THR A 5 24.00 -10.07 6.97
N ILE A 6 23.57 -9.24 7.91
CA ILE A 6 22.27 -8.54 7.86
C ILE A 6 22.51 -7.12 7.35
N ILE A 7 21.75 -6.72 6.33
CA ILE A 7 21.73 -5.37 5.79
C ILE A 7 20.47 -4.68 6.31
N VAL A 8 20.66 -3.61 7.09
CA VAL A 8 19.55 -2.85 7.66
C VAL A 8 19.15 -1.70 6.74
N LEU A 9 17.85 -1.64 6.41
CA LEU A 9 17.28 -0.75 5.42
C LEU A 9 16.12 0.07 5.99
N ALA A 10 15.80 1.18 5.32
CA ALA A 10 14.50 1.80 5.36
C ALA A 10 13.88 1.80 3.96
N THR A 11 12.62 1.37 3.82
CA THR A 11 11.94 1.27 2.50
C THR A 11 10.52 1.82 2.53
N ALA A 12 10.06 2.42 1.43
CA ALA A 12 8.69 2.91 1.30
C ALA A 12 7.83 2.00 0.42
N LEU A 13 6.73 1.52 0.99
CA LEU A 13 5.58 1.02 0.25
C LEU A 13 4.75 2.22 -0.22
N ILE A 14 5.13 2.75 -1.37
CA ILE A 14 4.45 3.89 -2.00
C ILE A 14 3.28 3.38 -2.84
N VAL A 15 2.11 3.95 -2.64
CA VAL A 15 0.91 3.62 -3.42
C VAL A 15 0.20 4.87 -3.95
N ASP A 16 -0.54 4.68 -5.03
CA ASP A 16 -1.57 5.61 -5.50
C ASP A 16 -2.94 4.94 -5.26
N PRO A 17 -3.69 5.35 -4.22
CA PRO A 17 -4.99 4.78 -3.92
C PRO A 17 -6.03 4.97 -5.02
N LYS A 18 -5.90 6.02 -5.84
CA LYS A 18 -6.84 6.28 -6.95
C LYS A 18 -6.61 5.33 -8.10
N LEU A 19 -5.35 5.08 -8.45
CA LEU A 19 -4.98 4.16 -9.53
C LEU A 19 -4.95 2.70 -9.06
N ARG A 20 -4.93 2.46 -7.74
CA ARG A 20 -4.74 1.16 -7.10
C ARG A 20 -3.43 0.49 -7.52
N LEU A 21 -2.38 1.30 -7.64
CA LEU A 21 -1.06 0.82 -8.03
C LEU A 21 -0.06 1.08 -6.90
N ALA A 22 0.90 0.18 -6.78
CA ALA A 22 2.08 0.34 -5.93
C ALA A 22 3.29 0.69 -6.79
N LEU A 23 4.13 1.60 -6.31
CA LEU A 23 5.36 1.96 -6.97
C LEU A 23 6.48 0.98 -6.62
N VAL A 24 7.21 0.56 -7.64
CA VAL A 24 8.46 -0.19 -7.51
C VAL A 24 9.53 0.43 -8.38
N VAL A 25 10.79 0.32 -7.94
CA VAL A 25 11.98 0.81 -8.62
C VAL A 25 12.90 -0.34 -8.98
N ARG A 26 13.71 -0.18 -10.02
CA ARG A 26 14.80 -1.11 -10.36
C ARG A 26 16.10 -0.34 -10.43
N LYS A 27 17.11 -0.81 -9.68
CA LYS A 27 18.45 -0.23 -9.68
C LYS A 27 19.22 -0.64 -10.93
N ARG A 28 20.13 0.23 -11.39
CA ARG A 28 21.05 -0.07 -12.50
C ARG A 28 21.82 -1.36 -12.20
N GLY A 29 21.85 -2.29 -13.14
CA GLY A 29 22.55 -3.57 -13.00
C GLY A 29 21.79 -4.63 -12.20
N SER A 30 20.60 -4.34 -11.65
CA SER A 30 19.73 -5.36 -11.06
C SER A 30 18.62 -5.76 -12.03
N ALA A 31 18.29 -7.06 -12.04
CA ALA A 31 17.14 -7.60 -12.76
C ALA A 31 15.83 -7.47 -11.96
N PHE A 32 15.92 -7.16 -10.66
CA PHE A 32 14.78 -7.17 -9.76
C PHE A 32 14.22 -5.77 -9.49
N PHE A 33 12.91 -5.66 -9.43
CA PHE A 33 12.18 -4.51 -8.89
C PHE A 33 12.07 -4.64 -7.37
N MET A 34 12.08 -3.50 -6.68
CA MET A 34 12.00 -3.39 -5.23
C MET A 34 11.30 -2.09 -4.81
N GLN A 35 11.02 -1.91 -3.53
CA GLN A 35 10.59 -0.62 -3.00
C GLN A 35 11.76 0.38 -3.03
N ALA A 36 11.44 1.66 -3.23
CA ALA A 36 12.41 2.73 -3.08
C ALA A 36 12.87 2.84 -1.61
N GLY A 37 14.12 3.22 -1.41
CA GLY A 37 14.78 3.22 -0.11
C GLY A 37 16.19 2.63 -0.16
N GLY A 38 16.82 2.61 0.99
CA GLY A 38 18.25 2.30 1.08
C GLY A 38 18.72 1.97 2.49
N LYS A 39 20.04 1.91 2.65
CA LYS A 39 20.69 1.58 3.91
C LYS A 39 20.52 2.73 4.90
N ILE A 40 20.42 2.37 6.17
CA ILE A 40 20.41 3.35 7.27
C ILE A 40 21.87 3.66 7.63
N ASP A 41 22.28 4.92 7.48
CA ASP A 41 23.64 5.34 7.83
C ASP A 41 23.79 5.58 9.34
N ALA A 42 25.04 5.63 9.79
CA ALA A 42 25.36 5.83 11.21
C ALA A 42 24.80 7.17 11.71
N GLY A 43 23.92 7.10 12.71
CA GLY A 43 23.28 8.27 13.31
C GLY A 43 21.94 8.66 12.70
N GLU A 44 21.50 8.00 11.63
CA GLU A 44 20.17 8.20 11.06
C GLU A 44 19.10 7.40 11.82
N THR A 45 17.91 7.98 11.97
CA THR A 45 16.71 7.17 12.24
C THR A 45 16.26 6.49 10.94
N PRO A 46 15.42 5.43 11.02
CA PRO A 46 14.86 4.82 9.81
C PRO A 46 14.08 5.81 8.93
N PHE A 47 13.41 6.80 9.54
CA PHE A 47 12.70 7.81 8.76
C PHE A 47 13.65 8.80 8.09
N ASP A 48 14.75 9.21 8.75
CA ASP A 48 15.74 10.11 8.14
C ASP A 48 16.39 9.47 6.92
N ALA A 49 16.79 8.20 7.04
CA ALA A 49 17.31 7.41 5.94
C ALA A 49 16.29 7.31 4.80
N LEU A 50 15.02 7.00 5.12
CA LEU A 50 13.96 6.94 4.12
C LEU A 50 13.79 8.27 3.38
N GLN A 51 13.71 9.38 4.10
CA GLN A 51 13.50 10.71 3.53
C GLN A 51 14.65 11.08 2.59
N ARG A 52 15.89 10.83 3.00
CA ARG A 52 17.09 11.05 2.16
C ARG A 52 17.02 10.24 0.87
N GLU A 53 16.80 8.93 0.99
CA GLU A 53 16.77 8.00 -0.13
C GLU A 53 15.66 8.34 -1.13
N LEU A 54 14.43 8.60 -0.66
CA LEU A 54 13.32 8.95 -1.56
C LEU A 54 13.58 10.26 -2.33
N ARG A 55 14.22 11.23 -1.69
CA ARG A 55 14.62 12.47 -2.34
C ARG A 55 15.69 12.22 -3.41
N GLU A 56 16.67 11.38 -3.13
CA GLU A 56 17.81 11.11 -4.02
C GLU A 56 17.48 10.16 -5.18
N GLU A 57 16.73 9.09 -4.90
CA GLU A 57 16.40 8.04 -5.85
C GLU A 57 15.23 8.42 -6.78
N ILE A 58 14.22 9.13 -6.25
CA ILE A 58 12.98 9.38 -6.97
C ILE A 58 12.47 10.83 -6.93
N GLY A 59 13.21 11.75 -6.28
CA GLY A 59 12.83 13.16 -6.15
C GLY A 59 11.62 13.40 -5.25
N LEU A 60 11.30 12.46 -4.36
CA LEU A 60 10.11 12.52 -3.51
C LEU A 60 10.47 13.04 -2.11
N GLU A 61 9.95 14.22 -1.77
CA GLU A 61 10.03 14.77 -0.41
C GLU A 61 8.77 14.41 0.39
N ILE A 62 8.95 13.88 1.60
CA ILE A 62 7.87 13.49 2.51
C ILE A 62 8.13 14.06 3.91
N THR A 63 7.06 14.31 4.66
CA THR A 63 7.11 14.57 6.10
C THR A 63 6.78 13.31 6.90
N GLN A 64 7.05 13.34 8.22
CA GLN A 64 6.81 12.19 9.09
C GLN A 64 5.31 11.83 9.17
N GLU A 65 4.42 12.82 9.07
CA GLU A 65 2.97 12.62 9.07
C GLU A 65 2.47 11.94 7.79
N GLN A 66 3.25 11.98 6.71
CA GLN A 66 2.93 11.34 5.43
C GLN A 66 3.45 9.89 5.34
N ALA A 67 4.19 9.42 6.36
CA ALA A 67 4.79 8.10 6.39
C ALA A 67 4.30 7.31 7.60
N GLU A 68 3.39 6.37 7.36
CA GLU A 68 2.93 5.44 8.40
C GLU A 68 3.97 4.33 8.57
N TYR A 69 4.51 4.13 9.77
CA TYR A 69 5.42 3.02 10.03
C TYR A 69 4.67 1.68 10.03
N LEU A 70 5.06 0.78 9.13
CA LEU A 70 4.45 -0.55 8.99
C LEU A 70 5.09 -1.60 9.91
N GLY A 71 6.33 -1.38 10.33
CA GLY A 71 7.11 -2.34 11.12
C GLY A 71 8.37 -2.83 10.41
N GLU A 72 8.90 -3.93 10.92
CA GLU A 72 10.16 -4.53 10.48
C GLU A 72 9.92 -5.82 9.69
N PHE A 73 10.61 -5.96 8.58
CA PHE A 73 10.45 -7.08 7.66
C PHE A 73 11.79 -7.68 7.27
N HIS A 74 11.82 -8.99 7.02
CA HIS A 74 13.04 -9.71 6.71
C HIS A 74 12.86 -10.57 5.46
N ALA A 75 13.92 -10.64 4.65
CA ALA A 75 13.96 -11.54 3.49
C ALA A 75 15.41 -11.76 3.02
N GLU A 76 15.60 -12.70 2.09
CA GLU A 76 16.88 -12.85 1.40
C GLU A 76 17.16 -11.66 0.46
N ALA A 77 18.42 -11.22 0.43
CA ALA A 77 18.87 -10.16 -0.47
C ALA A 77 19.01 -10.69 -1.91
N VAL A 78 18.49 -9.95 -2.90
CA VAL A 78 18.56 -10.36 -4.32
C VAL A 78 19.91 -10.19 -4.99
N ASN A 79 20.73 -9.25 -4.50
CA ASN A 79 22.00 -8.88 -5.15
C ASN A 79 23.24 -9.35 -4.35
N GLU A 80 23.04 -9.89 -3.14
CA GLU A 80 24.12 -10.28 -2.23
C GLU A 80 23.86 -11.68 -1.66
N ALA A 81 24.33 -12.72 -2.37
CA ALA A 81 24.10 -14.11 -1.97
C ALA A 81 24.55 -14.36 -0.51
N GLY A 82 23.70 -15.05 0.26
CA GLY A 82 23.95 -15.34 1.67
C GLY A 82 23.66 -14.18 2.65
N HIS A 83 23.24 -13.01 2.15
CA HIS A 83 22.84 -11.88 2.97
C HIS A 83 21.32 -11.85 3.19
N GLN A 84 20.91 -11.28 4.31
CA GLN A 84 19.51 -11.01 4.62
C GLN A 84 19.30 -9.50 4.66
N VAL A 85 18.13 -9.06 4.21
CA VAL A 85 17.66 -7.69 4.43
C VAL A 85 16.80 -7.65 5.68
N HIS A 86 17.00 -6.64 6.51
CA HIS A 86 16.15 -6.23 7.62
C HIS A 86 15.66 -4.82 7.31
N SER A 87 14.39 -4.69 6.94
CA SER A 87 13.84 -3.41 6.49
C SER A 87 12.84 -2.85 7.49
N HIS A 88 13.04 -1.59 7.86
CA HIS A 88 12.02 -0.72 8.44
C HIS A 88 11.14 -0.18 7.30
N ALA A 89 9.90 -0.67 7.21
CA ALA A 89 9.01 -0.30 6.11
C ALA A 89 8.02 0.79 6.52
N PHE A 90 7.75 1.71 5.59
CA PHE A 90 6.79 2.79 5.76
C PHE A 90 5.77 2.78 4.62
N TYR A 91 4.51 3.05 4.92
CA TYR A 91 3.47 3.23 3.93
C TYR A 91 3.30 4.72 3.61
N VAL A 92 3.28 5.03 2.32
CA VAL A 92 3.20 6.41 1.83
C VAL A 92 2.20 6.46 0.68
N GLU A 93 1.24 7.38 0.77
CA GLU A 93 0.30 7.62 -0.31
C GLU A 93 0.71 8.86 -1.11
N ILE A 94 0.83 8.70 -2.43
CA ILE A 94 1.08 9.82 -3.33
C ILE A 94 0.15 9.75 -4.54
N ASN A 95 -0.13 10.91 -5.12
CA ASN A 95 -0.90 11.07 -6.35
C ASN A 95 -0.21 12.05 -7.32
N ARG A 96 1.12 12.08 -7.25
CA ARG A 96 1.99 12.99 -8.02
C ARG A 96 3.11 12.20 -8.71
N PRO A 97 3.65 12.70 -9.83
CA PRO A 97 4.74 12.03 -10.52
C PRO A 97 6.02 12.01 -9.67
N VAL A 98 6.85 11.00 -9.92
CA VAL A 98 8.22 10.85 -9.42
C VAL A 98 9.13 10.46 -10.57
N PHE A 99 10.44 10.65 -10.44
CA PHE A 99 11.38 10.52 -11.55
C PHE A 99 12.59 9.70 -11.13
N ALA A 100 13.00 8.73 -11.96
CA ALA A 100 14.20 7.96 -11.69
C ALA A 100 15.43 8.88 -11.63
N ALA A 101 16.19 8.77 -10.54
CA ALA A 101 17.41 9.51 -10.30
C ALA A 101 18.46 8.61 -9.62
N ALA A 102 19.66 9.15 -9.42
CA ALA A 102 20.80 8.45 -8.85
C ALA A 102 21.01 7.06 -9.47
N GLU A 103 20.85 6.00 -8.71
CA GLU A 103 21.04 4.60 -9.12
C GLU A 103 19.80 3.91 -9.67
N ILE A 104 18.64 4.56 -9.64
CA ILE A 104 17.40 4.02 -10.20
C ILE A 104 17.43 4.13 -11.73
N GLU A 105 17.24 2.99 -12.38
CA GLU A 105 17.15 2.88 -13.84
C GLU A 105 15.69 2.97 -14.32
N GLN A 106 14.76 2.43 -13.52
CA GLN A 106 13.37 2.32 -13.93
C GLN A 106 12.42 2.44 -12.74
N ILE A 107 11.31 3.15 -12.95
CA ILE A 107 10.16 3.21 -12.05
C ILE A 107 8.97 2.53 -12.73
N ARG A 108 8.18 1.78 -11.98
CA ARG A 108 6.90 1.23 -12.43
C ARG A 108 5.84 1.38 -11.35
N TRP A 109 4.63 1.65 -11.81
CA TRP A 109 3.41 1.48 -11.04
C TRP A 109 2.77 0.14 -11.42
N ILE A 110 2.58 -0.75 -10.46
CA ILE A 110 2.11 -2.13 -10.70
C ILE A 110 0.89 -2.44 -9.83
N ASP A 111 0.03 -3.35 -10.29
CA ASP A 111 -1.06 -3.88 -9.47
C ASP A 111 -0.47 -4.83 -8.41
N PRO A 112 -0.55 -4.50 -7.11
CA PRO A 112 0.01 -5.35 -6.06
C PRO A 112 -0.70 -6.70 -5.91
N SER A 113 -1.90 -6.86 -6.49
CA SER A 113 -2.64 -8.12 -6.49
C SER A 113 -2.20 -9.08 -7.61
N ASN A 114 -1.44 -8.58 -8.60
CA ASN A 114 -1.02 -9.35 -9.77
C ASN A 114 0.48 -9.18 -10.06
N VAL A 115 1.30 -9.85 -9.25
CA VAL A 115 2.78 -9.71 -9.28
C VAL A 115 3.53 -11.02 -9.55
N ALA A 116 2.83 -12.09 -9.94
CA ALA A 116 3.39 -13.44 -10.04
C ALA A 116 4.61 -13.50 -10.99
N ASP A 117 4.49 -12.86 -12.16
CA ASP A 117 5.48 -12.90 -13.24
C ASP A 117 6.48 -11.73 -13.21
N LEU A 118 6.39 -10.85 -12.21
CA LEU A 118 7.32 -9.74 -12.08
C LEU A 118 8.58 -10.20 -11.32
N PRO A 119 9.78 -9.82 -11.80
CA PRO A 119 11.01 -10.08 -11.08
C PRO A 119 11.10 -9.12 -9.89
N LEU A 120 10.38 -9.41 -8.81
CA LEU A 120 10.41 -8.63 -7.58
C LEU A 120 11.40 -9.23 -6.59
N ALA A 121 12.04 -8.37 -5.80
CA ALA A 121 12.82 -8.81 -4.65
C ALA A 121 11.93 -9.58 -3.65
N PRO A 122 12.46 -10.60 -2.94
CA PRO A 122 11.69 -11.41 -2.00
C PRO A 122 10.93 -10.60 -0.96
N LEU A 123 11.56 -9.57 -0.37
CA LEU A 123 10.90 -8.66 0.56
C LEU A 123 9.65 -8.01 -0.06
N SER A 124 9.81 -7.47 -1.26
CA SER A 124 8.74 -6.82 -2.02
C SER A 124 7.61 -7.79 -2.34
N LYS A 125 7.95 -8.96 -2.89
CA LYS A 125 6.97 -9.95 -3.38
C LYS A 125 6.20 -10.61 -2.26
N LEU A 126 6.90 -11.01 -1.19
CA LEU A 126 6.35 -11.88 -0.15
C LEU A 126 5.74 -11.10 1.02
N GLN A 127 6.20 -9.86 1.26
CA GLN A 127 5.74 -9.06 2.40
C GLN A 127 4.96 -7.83 1.94
N LEU A 128 5.58 -6.97 1.13
CA LEU A 128 5.04 -5.62 0.90
C LEU A 128 3.91 -5.56 -0.12
N MET A 129 3.95 -6.35 -1.19
CA MET A 129 2.84 -6.43 -2.17
C MET A 129 1.53 -6.95 -1.55
N PRO A 130 1.52 -8.03 -0.73
CA PRO A 130 0.32 -8.43 0.00
C PRO A 130 -0.27 -7.33 0.89
N ILE A 131 0.58 -6.55 1.59
CA ILE A 131 0.13 -5.43 2.42
C ILE A 131 -0.51 -4.33 1.56
N ALA A 132 0.11 -3.96 0.43
CA ALA A 132 -0.46 -2.97 -0.48
C ALA A 132 -1.82 -3.42 -1.04
N ALA A 133 -1.93 -4.68 -1.48
CA ALA A 133 -3.19 -5.22 -1.98
C ALA A 133 -4.30 -5.17 -0.91
N GLN A 134 -3.98 -5.53 0.34
CA GLN A 134 -4.93 -5.46 1.44
C GLN A 134 -5.36 -4.02 1.77
N ARG A 135 -4.42 -3.08 1.83
CA ARG A 135 -4.69 -1.66 2.12
C ARG A 135 -5.57 -1.02 1.03
N LEU A 136 -5.23 -1.24 -0.23
CA LEU A 136 -5.98 -0.68 -1.36
C LEU A 136 -7.40 -1.27 -1.45
N ALA A 137 -7.56 -2.57 -1.18
CA ALA A 137 -8.87 -3.20 -1.11
C ALA A 137 -9.74 -2.67 0.05
N TYR A 138 -9.12 -2.28 1.18
CA TYR A 138 -9.83 -1.68 2.31
C TYR A 138 -10.35 -0.28 1.97
N VAL A 139 -9.53 0.56 1.32
CA VAL A 139 -9.93 1.90 0.88
C VAL A 139 -11.12 1.83 -0.08
N GLU A 140 -11.12 0.88 -1.01
CA GLU A 140 -12.24 0.65 -1.93
C GLU A 140 -13.54 0.33 -1.17
N LYS A 141 -13.47 -0.55 -0.16
CA LYS A 141 -14.63 -0.90 0.67
C LYS A 141 -15.12 0.27 1.52
N ASP A 142 -14.22 1.05 2.12
CA ASP A 142 -14.62 2.24 2.90
C ASP A 142 -15.27 3.31 2.02
N HIS A 143 -14.72 3.53 0.82
CA HIS A 143 -15.30 4.45 -0.15
C HIS A 143 -16.69 3.99 -0.62
N ALA A 144 -16.84 2.71 -0.96
CA ALA A 144 -18.14 2.14 -1.34
C ALA A 144 -19.15 2.26 -0.20
N TYR A 145 -18.74 1.95 1.03
CA TYR A 145 -19.58 2.09 2.22
C TYR A 145 -20.04 3.53 2.46
N ARG A 146 -19.12 4.51 2.38
CA ARG A 146 -19.45 5.94 2.52
C ARG A 146 -20.34 6.46 1.39
N ALA A 147 -20.15 5.98 0.16
CA ALA A 147 -20.99 6.34 -0.98
C ALA A 147 -22.42 5.82 -0.78
N ALA A 148 -22.57 4.55 -0.37
CA ALA A 148 -23.86 3.95 -0.05
C ALA A 148 -24.59 4.73 1.07
N ILE A 149 -23.87 5.16 2.12
CA ILE A 149 -24.47 6.01 3.17
C ILE A 149 -24.97 7.35 2.59
N LYS A 150 -24.19 8.00 1.72
CA LYS A 150 -24.60 9.28 1.12
C LYS A 150 -25.84 9.13 0.24
N GLU A 151 -25.91 8.07 -0.56
CA GLU A 151 -27.08 7.78 -1.39
C GLU A 151 -28.32 7.50 -0.52
N ALA A 152 -28.17 6.69 0.53
CA ALA A 152 -29.24 6.44 1.49
C ALA A 152 -29.73 7.72 2.19
N ILE A 153 -28.84 8.68 2.47
CA ILE A 153 -29.23 10.00 3.01
C ILE A 153 -30.03 10.81 1.98
N VAL A 154 -29.62 10.81 0.70
CA VAL A 154 -30.35 11.52 -0.37
C VAL A 154 -31.74 10.94 -0.60
N GLU A 155 -31.90 9.62 -0.54
CA GLU A 155 -33.22 8.97 -0.64
C GLU A 155 -34.09 9.23 0.61
N ALA A 156 -33.48 9.28 1.80
CA ALA A 156 -34.17 9.64 3.04
C ALA A 156 -34.79 11.05 2.96
N ASP A 157 -34.09 12.02 2.36
CA ASP A 157 -34.59 13.37 2.14
C ASP A 157 -35.80 13.43 1.18
N LYS A 158 -36.02 12.37 0.36
CA LYS A 158 -37.21 12.20 -0.50
C LYS A 158 -38.37 11.48 0.22
N GLY A 159 -38.22 11.12 1.50
CA GLY A 159 -39.21 10.38 2.29
C GLY A 159 -39.10 8.85 2.19
N ILE A 160 -38.01 8.34 1.63
CA ILE A 160 -37.71 6.90 1.48
C ILE A 160 -36.52 6.58 2.38
N PHE A 161 -36.74 5.96 3.54
CA PHE A 161 -35.68 5.73 4.52
C PHE A 161 -35.28 4.25 4.54
N ILE A 162 -34.03 3.91 4.84
CA ILE A 162 -33.67 2.55 5.30
C ILE A 162 -32.97 2.74 6.64
N SER A 163 -33.51 2.14 7.69
CA SER A 163 -32.88 2.25 9.01
C SER A 163 -31.44 1.75 9.03
N GLY A 164 -30.56 2.44 9.76
CA GLY A 164 -29.16 2.03 9.93
C GLY A 164 -28.99 0.65 10.61
N GLY A 165 -30.05 0.08 11.19
CA GLY A 165 -30.09 -1.32 11.60
C GLY A 165 -30.13 -2.26 10.39
N LYS A 166 -31.10 -2.07 9.48
CA LYS A 166 -31.24 -2.84 8.24
C LYS A 166 -29.99 -2.76 7.35
N VAL A 167 -29.38 -1.57 7.25
CA VAL A 167 -28.11 -1.40 6.51
C VAL A 167 -26.98 -2.23 7.12
N ARG A 168 -26.85 -2.27 8.45
CA ARG A 168 -25.81 -3.07 9.13
C ARG A 168 -26.03 -4.57 8.95
N GLU A 169 -27.26 -5.04 9.00
CA GLU A 169 -27.61 -6.45 8.76
C GLU A 169 -27.27 -6.88 7.34
N TRP A 170 -27.65 -6.09 6.34
CA TRP A 170 -27.32 -6.36 4.94
C TRP A 170 -25.81 -6.38 4.68
N LEU A 171 -25.06 -5.45 5.29
CA LEU A 171 -23.60 -5.41 5.15
C LEU A 171 -22.91 -6.62 5.76
N GLU A 172 -23.40 -7.14 6.89
CA GLU A 172 -22.88 -8.39 7.45
C GLU A 172 -23.22 -9.59 6.56
N GLU A 173 -24.40 -9.61 5.93
CA GLU A 173 -24.76 -10.66 4.97
C GLU A 173 -23.84 -10.65 3.74
N LEU A 174 -23.58 -9.47 3.16
CA LEU A 174 -22.68 -9.28 2.02
C LEU A 174 -21.25 -9.82 2.25
N ARG A 175 -20.79 -9.92 3.51
CA ARG A 175 -19.46 -10.50 3.83
C ARG A 175 -19.40 -12.00 3.55
N THR A 176 -20.54 -12.68 3.54
CA THR A 176 -20.65 -14.15 3.39
C THR A 176 -21.42 -14.58 2.15
N ASN A 177 -22.24 -13.68 1.58
CA ASN A 177 -23.02 -13.91 0.38
C ASN A 177 -22.89 -12.71 -0.57
N PRO A 178 -22.12 -12.82 -1.67
CA PRO A 178 -21.94 -11.73 -2.61
C PRO A 178 -23.23 -11.38 -3.39
N ASN A 179 -24.27 -12.21 -3.32
CA ASN A 179 -25.56 -11.99 -3.96
C ASN A 179 -26.65 -11.54 -2.97
N ALA A 180 -26.28 -11.03 -1.78
CA ALA A 180 -27.24 -10.54 -0.80
C ALA A 180 -28.08 -9.38 -1.37
N LEU A 181 -29.40 -9.52 -1.33
CA LEU A 181 -30.34 -8.52 -1.85
C LEU A 181 -30.34 -7.28 -0.95
N GLU A 182 -30.39 -6.10 -1.57
CA GLU A 182 -30.51 -4.84 -0.84
C GLU A 182 -31.76 -4.79 0.05
N PRO A 183 -31.69 -4.19 1.24
CA PRO A 183 -32.81 -4.14 2.17
C PRO A 183 -33.91 -3.21 1.64
N GLU A 184 -35.16 -3.67 1.74
CA GLU A 184 -36.33 -2.90 1.33
C GLU A 184 -36.49 -1.60 2.16
N PRO A 185 -36.84 -0.47 1.51
CA PRO A 185 -37.01 0.81 2.16
C PRO A 185 -38.19 0.86 3.15
N ASP A 186 -37.95 1.51 4.28
CA ASP A 186 -38.95 2.02 5.22
C ASP A 186 -39.68 3.21 4.57
N ILE A 187 -40.92 2.98 4.14
CA ILE A 187 -41.79 4.02 3.59
C ILE A 187 -42.57 4.68 4.72
N PHE A 188 -42.27 5.95 5.02
CA PHE A 188 -43.07 6.74 5.96
C PHE A 188 -44.03 7.65 5.18
N LYS A 189 -45.34 7.41 5.33
CA LYS A 189 -46.35 8.36 4.86
C LYS A 189 -46.40 9.54 5.84
N LYS A 190 -46.26 10.77 5.32
CA LYS A 190 -46.49 12.01 6.08
C LYS A 190 -47.92 12.09 6.61
#